data_AF-A0A2K2TYL6-F1
#
_entry.id   AF-A0A2K2TYL6-F1
#
_cell.length_a   1.000
_cell.length_b   1.000
_cell.length_c   1.000
_cell.angle_alpha   90.00
_cell.angle_beta   90.00
_cell.angle_gamma   90.00
#
_symmetry.space_group_name_H-M   'P 1'
#
loop_
_entity.id
_entity.type
_entity.pdbx_description
1 polymer ?
#
loop_
_entity_poly.entity_id
_entity_poly.type
_entity_poly.pdbx_seq_one_letter_code
_entity_poly.pdbx_strand_id
1 'polypeptide(L)'
;MTARFMKGTTMEALEAEMQRIPGFGPRKSGVIRSRYSLRDLKDANCPWEEKKTEAVEKNEAFYQSLLQLLAAELPEGTFLVRVMKLQNRREAEQRFFRNEEHRRRFLLLLRCGLFPGLRTDPGFAAVVFLLSSDAGLWEQAAPHVSERGIDYKAFHVHGVDLDGYAIFCAAKELGTGKPYLKLSELGDAELIHDGLLLLILHSILISRHGIGIIYGEEEETC
;
A
#
# COMPACT_ATOMS: atom_id res chain seq x y z
N MET A 1 -10.79 -22.14 15.58
CA MET A 1 -11.29 -22.74 14.33
C MET A 1 -12.79 -22.58 14.32
N THR A 2 -13.36 -21.78 13.41
CA THR A 2 -14.81 -21.70 13.22
C THR A 2 -15.24 -22.85 12.33
N ALA A 3 -16.14 -23.70 12.83
CA ALA A 3 -16.72 -24.78 12.03
C ALA A 3 -17.64 -24.16 10.97
N ARG A 4 -17.57 -24.69 9.73
CA ARG A 4 -18.41 -24.24 8.61
C ARG A 4 -19.23 -25.44 8.16
N PHE A 5 -20.45 -25.54 8.64
CA PHE A 5 -21.31 -26.70 8.43
C PHE A 5 -22.13 -26.60 7.14
N MET A 6 -22.45 -25.38 6.68
CA MET A 6 -23.36 -25.13 5.55
C MET A 6 -22.68 -24.54 4.32
N LYS A 7 -21.35 -24.72 4.21
CA LYS A 7 -20.54 -24.21 3.09
C LYS A 7 -21.06 -24.73 1.74
N GLY A 8 -21.32 -23.83 0.79
CA GLY A 8 -21.82 -24.16 -0.55
C GLY A 8 -23.35 -24.28 -0.66
N THR A 9 -24.10 -23.90 0.39
CA THR A 9 -25.57 -23.89 0.38
C THR A 9 -26.12 -22.46 0.44
N THR A 10 -27.41 -22.29 0.16
CA THR A 10 -28.10 -21.00 0.29
C THR A 10 -28.11 -20.45 1.73
N MET A 11 -27.83 -21.29 2.72
CA MET A 11 -27.86 -20.97 4.15
C MET A 11 -26.47 -20.62 4.71
N GLU A 12 -25.42 -20.65 3.89
CA GLU A 12 -24.04 -20.31 4.31
C GLU A 12 -23.96 -18.89 4.88
N ALA A 13 -24.65 -17.93 4.25
CA ALA A 13 -24.69 -16.55 4.70
C ALA A 13 -25.36 -16.41 6.08
N LEU A 14 -26.44 -17.15 6.32
CA LEU A 14 -27.14 -17.15 7.60
C LEU A 14 -26.30 -17.80 8.70
N GLU A 15 -25.63 -18.92 8.42
CA GLU A 15 -24.71 -19.57 9.36
C GLU A 15 -23.59 -18.61 9.78
N ALA A 16 -23.00 -17.90 8.81
CA ALA A 16 -21.96 -16.92 9.08
C ALA A 16 -22.47 -15.76 9.95
N GLU A 17 -23.74 -15.37 9.79
CA GLU A 17 -24.37 -14.33 10.61
C GLU A 17 -24.65 -14.82 12.03
N MET A 18 -25.15 -16.05 12.19
CA MET A 18 -25.40 -16.69 13.49
C MET A 18 -24.14 -16.90 14.33
N GLN A 19 -22.98 -17.03 13.68
CA GLN A 19 -21.69 -17.15 14.36
C GLN A 19 -21.11 -15.79 14.83
N ARG A 20 -21.74 -14.66 14.47
CA ARG A 20 -21.30 -13.34 14.95
C ARG A 20 -21.76 -13.11 16.38
N ILE A 21 -20.86 -12.59 17.20
CA ILE A 21 -21.18 -12.18 18.57
C ILE A 21 -22.15 -10.99 18.51
N PRO A 22 -23.33 -11.04 19.16
CA PRO A 22 -24.28 -9.94 19.17
C PRO A 22 -23.63 -8.65 19.68
N GLY A 23 -23.77 -7.55 18.93
CA GLY A 23 -23.16 -6.25 19.26
C GLY A 23 -21.68 -6.11 18.88
N PHE A 24 -21.04 -7.14 18.33
CA PHE A 24 -19.67 -7.05 17.82
C PHE A 24 -19.65 -6.38 16.44
N GLY A 25 -19.42 -5.07 16.41
CA GLY A 25 -18.94 -4.41 15.20
C GLY A 25 -17.52 -4.87 14.92
N PRO A 26 -17.21 -5.55 13.80
CA PRO A 26 -15.84 -5.88 13.48
C PRO A 26 -15.02 -4.59 13.53
N ARG A 27 -13.87 -4.61 14.21
CA ARG A 27 -12.89 -3.53 14.05
C ARG A 27 -12.70 -3.40 12.55
N LYS A 28 -13.09 -2.25 11.97
CA LYS A 28 -12.81 -1.95 10.57
C LYS A 28 -11.33 -2.25 10.41
N SER A 29 -10.99 -3.27 9.62
CA SER A 29 -9.59 -3.51 9.30
C SER A 29 -9.05 -2.17 8.85
N GLY A 30 -7.97 -1.67 9.49
CA GLY A 30 -7.37 -0.42 9.06
C GLY A 30 -7.17 -0.48 7.55
N VAL A 31 -7.22 0.67 6.87
CA VAL A 31 -7.08 0.80 5.40
C VAL A 31 -5.83 0.10 4.86
N ILE A 32 -4.88 -0.25 5.72
CA ILE A 32 -3.70 -1.06 5.38
C ILE A 32 -4.04 -2.51 4.99
N ARG A 33 -4.97 -3.18 5.69
CA ARG A 33 -5.30 -4.59 5.43
C ARG A 33 -6.57 -4.70 4.57
N SER A 34 -6.38 -5.13 3.32
CA SER A 34 -7.46 -5.43 2.39
C SER A 34 -8.40 -6.50 2.96
N ARG A 35 -9.71 -6.33 2.74
CA ARG A 35 -10.72 -7.37 2.96
C ARG A 35 -10.79 -8.35 1.79
N TYR A 36 -10.28 -7.96 0.64
CA TYR A 36 -10.17 -8.80 -0.56
C TYR A 36 -8.76 -9.39 -0.67
N SER A 37 -8.68 -10.69 -0.91
CA SER A 37 -7.43 -11.36 -1.25
C SER A 37 -7.13 -11.18 -2.74
N LEU A 38 -5.85 -11.21 -3.12
CA LEU A 38 -5.42 -11.20 -4.52
C LEU A 38 -6.02 -12.35 -5.35
N ARG A 39 -6.53 -13.40 -4.69
CA ARG A 39 -7.24 -14.52 -5.33
C ARG A 39 -8.68 -14.15 -5.69
N ASP A 40 -9.34 -13.29 -4.91
CA ASP A 40 -10.69 -12.79 -5.20
C ASP A 40 -10.69 -11.85 -6.42
N LEU A 41 -9.53 -11.25 -6.74
CA LEU A 41 -9.29 -10.50 -7.97
C LEU A 41 -9.03 -11.41 -9.19
N LYS A 42 -8.64 -12.68 -8.99
CA LYS A 42 -8.35 -13.60 -10.11
C LYS A 42 -9.59 -13.99 -10.91
N ASP A 43 -10.77 -13.97 -10.28
CA ASP A 43 -12.05 -14.23 -10.95
C ASP A 43 -12.49 -13.05 -11.85
N ALA A 44 -11.87 -11.87 -11.68
CA ALA A 44 -11.93 -10.75 -12.60
C ALA A 44 -10.73 -10.81 -13.56
N ASN A 45 -10.70 -11.82 -14.43
CA ASN A 45 -9.82 -11.92 -15.62
C ASN A 45 -8.37 -11.40 -15.42
N CYS A 46 -7.67 -11.87 -14.37
CA CYS A 46 -6.28 -11.51 -14.12
C CYS A 46 -5.33 -12.34 -15.00
N PRO A 47 -4.65 -11.77 -16.02
CA PRO A 47 -3.78 -12.52 -16.91
C PRO A 47 -2.35 -12.47 -16.38
N TRP A 48 -2.00 -13.38 -15.46
CA TRP A 48 -0.59 -13.66 -15.15
C TRP A 48 -0.14 -14.84 -16.01
N GLU A 49 -0.14 -14.66 -17.33
CA GLU A 49 0.58 -15.45 -18.34
C GLU A 49 0.17 -14.92 -19.72
N GLU A 50 1.01 -14.06 -20.33
CA GLU A 50 1.32 -13.98 -21.78
C GLU A 50 1.70 -12.55 -22.30
N LYS A 51 2.88 -12.51 -22.94
CA LYS A 51 3.41 -11.64 -24.03
C LYS A 51 3.45 -10.09 -23.90
N LYS A 52 4.59 -9.62 -23.37
CA LYS A 52 5.56 -8.56 -23.77
C LYS A 52 5.19 -7.20 -24.41
N THR A 53 4.06 -6.98 -25.07
CA THR A 53 3.72 -5.63 -25.61
C THR A 53 2.38 -5.09 -25.11
N GLU A 54 1.51 -5.97 -24.63
CA GLU A 54 0.26 -5.61 -23.96
C GLU A 54 0.45 -5.37 -22.44
N ALA A 55 1.64 -5.64 -21.91
CA ALA A 55 1.91 -5.67 -20.46
C ALA A 55 1.87 -4.29 -19.78
N VAL A 56 2.22 -3.20 -20.48
CA VAL A 56 2.24 -1.84 -19.90
C VAL A 56 0.82 -1.29 -19.73
N GLU A 57 -0.03 -1.40 -20.74
CA GLU A 57 -1.46 -1.05 -20.65
C GLU A 57 -2.22 -1.95 -19.67
N LYS A 58 -1.88 -3.25 -19.62
CA LYS A 58 -2.44 -4.20 -18.65
C LYS A 58 -2.07 -3.86 -17.20
N ASN A 59 -0.87 -3.32 -16.96
CA ASN A 59 -0.46 -2.93 -15.60
C ASN A 59 -1.19 -1.65 -15.12
N GLU A 60 -1.47 -0.70 -16.02
CA GLU A 60 -2.31 0.47 -15.69
C GLU A 60 -3.74 0.08 -15.33
N ALA A 61 -4.44 -0.69 -16.18
CA ALA A 61 -5.81 -1.12 -15.91
C ALA A 61 -5.90 -1.95 -14.62
N PHE A 62 -4.91 -2.80 -14.37
CA PHE A 62 -4.80 -3.56 -13.14
C PHE A 62 -4.61 -2.65 -11.93
N TYR A 63 -3.67 -1.71 -12.00
CA TYR A 63 -3.39 -0.76 -10.94
C TYR A 63 -4.62 0.12 -10.60
N GLN A 64 -5.34 0.60 -11.62
CA GLN A 64 -6.59 1.33 -11.43
C GLN A 64 -7.66 0.47 -10.75
N SER A 65 -7.77 -0.81 -11.11
CA SER A 65 -8.67 -1.75 -10.45
C SER A 65 -8.33 -1.91 -8.95
N LEU A 66 -7.03 -1.96 -8.61
CA LEU A 66 -6.59 -2.00 -7.21
C LEU A 66 -6.95 -0.72 -6.44
N LEU A 67 -6.81 0.45 -7.06
CA LEU A 67 -7.21 1.73 -6.47
C LEU A 67 -8.73 1.81 -6.27
N GLN A 68 -9.53 1.34 -7.24
CA GLN A 68 -10.98 1.28 -7.12
C GLN A 68 -11.41 0.37 -5.97
N LEU A 69 -10.78 -0.80 -5.85
CA LEU A 69 -11.02 -1.73 -4.75
C LEU A 69 -10.62 -1.14 -3.39
N LEU A 70 -9.48 -0.45 -3.32
CA LEU A 70 -9.09 0.29 -2.12
C LEU A 70 -10.14 1.34 -1.77
N ALA A 71 -10.60 2.12 -2.74
CA ALA A 71 -11.58 3.17 -2.54
C ALA A 71 -12.95 2.63 -2.08
N ALA A 72 -13.37 1.48 -2.60
CA ALA A 72 -14.60 0.79 -2.18
C ALA A 72 -14.55 0.31 -0.71
N GLU A 73 -13.36 0.15 -0.14
CA GLU A 73 -13.20 -0.22 1.27
C GLU A 73 -13.19 0.97 2.23
N LEU A 74 -12.98 2.18 1.72
CA LEU A 74 -12.91 3.40 2.51
C LEU A 74 -14.30 3.81 3.01
N PRO A 75 -14.40 4.36 4.23
CA PRO A 75 -15.64 5.00 4.66
C PRO A 75 -15.94 6.22 3.79
N GLU A 76 -17.23 6.52 3.62
CA GLU A 76 -17.67 7.77 3.01
C GLU A 76 -17.06 8.98 3.75
N GLY A 77 -16.60 9.97 2.98
CA GLY A 77 -15.97 11.17 3.52
C GLY A 77 -15.05 11.88 2.52
N THR A 78 -14.41 12.95 2.99
CA THR A 78 -13.51 13.80 2.19
C THR A 78 -12.34 13.01 1.59
N PHE A 79 -11.80 12.06 2.35
CA PHE A 79 -10.74 11.18 1.87
C PHE A 79 -11.16 10.33 0.66
N LEU A 80 -12.35 9.71 0.69
CA LEU A 80 -12.85 8.92 -0.44
C LEU A 80 -13.04 9.79 -1.69
N VAL A 81 -13.68 10.95 -1.55
CA VAL A 81 -13.88 11.91 -2.66
C VAL A 81 -12.55 12.28 -3.30
N ARG A 82 -11.53 12.47 -2.47
CA ARG A 82 -10.20 12.85 -2.93
C ARG A 82 -9.47 11.71 -3.64
N VAL A 83 -9.58 10.48 -3.14
CA VAL A 83 -9.06 9.28 -3.82
C VAL A 83 -9.70 9.12 -5.20
N MET A 84 -11.02 9.29 -5.32
CA MET A 84 -11.73 9.22 -6.61
C MET A 84 -11.28 10.32 -7.58
N LYS A 85 -11.08 11.56 -7.08
CA LYS A 85 -10.55 12.66 -7.90
C LYS A 85 -9.13 12.37 -8.43
N LEU A 86 -8.29 11.72 -7.62
CA LEU A 86 -6.92 11.38 -7.99
C LEU A 86 -6.85 10.25 -9.02
N GLN A 87 -7.77 9.28 -8.99
CA GLN A 87 -7.88 8.24 -10.02
C GLN A 87 -8.04 8.85 -11.42
N ASN A 88 -8.99 9.79 -11.56
CA ASN A 88 -9.28 10.45 -12.84
C ASN A 88 -8.12 11.32 -13.37
N ARG A 89 -7.26 11.85 -12.50
CA ARG A 89 -6.08 12.63 -12.91
C ARG A 89 -4.91 11.76 -13.37
N ARG A 90 -4.84 10.51 -12.92
CA ARG A 90 -3.67 9.65 -13.07
C ARG A 90 -3.53 9.01 -14.44
N GLU A 91 -4.62 8.95 -15.21
CA GLU A 91 -4.62 8.49 -16.60
C GLU A 91 -3.64 9.28 -17.50
N ALA A 92 -3.19 10.46 -17.07
CA ALA A 92 -2.30 11.34 -17.84
C ALA A 92 -0.80 11.28 -17.46
N GLU A 93 -0.43 10.87 -16.24
CA GLU A 93 0.95 10.97 -15.73
C GLU A 93 1.30 9.85 -14.73
N GLN A 94 1.63 8.66 -15.22
CA GLN A 94 1.93 7.53 -14.35
C GLN A 94 3.35 7.65 -13.76
N ARG A 95 3.46 8.19 -12.53
CA ARG A 95 4.71 8.20 -11.73
C ARG A 95 4.45 7.60 -10.36
N PHE A 96 4.90 6.36 -10.11
CA PHE A 96 4.76 5.72 -8.79
C PHE A 96 5.66 6.39 -7.74
N PHE A 97 6.85 6.82 -8.15
CA PHE A 97 7.84 7.43 -7.28
C PHE A 97 7.60 8.94 -7.16
N ARG A 98 7.81 9.48 -5.94
CA ARG A 98 7.81 10.92 -5.65
C ARG A 98 8.64 11.74 -6.66
N ASN A 99 9.83 11.27 -7.01
CA ASN A 99 10.74 11.84 -8.01
C ASN A 99 11.75 10.77 -8.49
N GLU A 100 12.61 11.13 -9.43
CA GLU A 100 13.62 10.20 -9.98
C GLU A 100 14.66 9.77 -8.94
N GLU A 101 14.97 10.62 -7.96
CA GLU A 101 15.90 10.27 -6.88
C GLU A 101 15.33 9.18 -5.97
N HIS A 102 14.04 9.27 -5.63
CA HIS A 102 13.32 8.23 -4.91
C HIS A 102 13.34 6.92 -5.72
N ARG A 103 13.03 6.98 -7.01
CA ARG A 103 13.10 5.83 -7.92
C ARG A 103 14.48 5.16 -7.86
N ARG A 104 15.54 5.94 -8.10
CA ARG A 104 16.93 5.47 -8.07
C ARG A 104 17.29 4.85 -6.72
N ARG A 105 16.92 5.50 -5.61
CA ARG A 105 17.22 5.03 -4.25
C ARG A 105 16.53 3.70 -3.96
N PHE A 106 15.23 3.62 -4.21
CA PHE A 106 14.46 2.41 -3.94
C PHE A 106 14.93 1.22 -4.77
N LEU A 107 15.18 1.42 -6.07
CA LEU A 107 15.71 0.38 -6.95
C LEU A 107 17.10 -0.10 -6.54
N LEU A 108 17.96 0.79 -6.06
CA LEU A 108 19.27 0.41 -5.52
C LEU A 108 19.14 -0.47 -4.28
N LEU A 109 18.20 -0.17 -3.37
CA LEU A 109 17.93 -0.98 -2.19
C LEU A 109 17.46 -2.40 -2.57
N LEU A 110 16.63 -2.52 -3.62
CA LEU A 110 16.15 -3.80 -4.14
C LEU A 110 17.25 -4.66 -4.79
N ARG A 111 18.26 -4.01 -5.38
CA ARG A 111 19.38 -4.68 -6.07
C ARG A 111 20.55 -5.02 -5.15
N CYS A 112 20.81 -4.22 -4.12
CA CYS A 112 21.98 -4.39 -3.27
C CYS A 112 21.95 -5.65 -2.38
N GLY A 113 20.78 -6.29 -2.24
CA GLY A 113 20.63 -7.55 -1.48
C GLY A 113 20.70 -7.40 0.04
N LEU A 114 20.98 -6.20 0.57
CA LEU A 114 21.06 -5.92 2.01
C LEU A 114 19.72 -6.08 2.73
N PHE A 115 18.61 -5.94 2.00
CA PHE A 115 17.25 -5.96 2.53
C PHE A 115 16.42 -7.03 1.82
N PRO A 116 16.68 -8.33 2.05
CA PRO A 116 15.95 -9.42 1.40
C PRO A 116 14.43 -9.34 1.67
N GLY A 117 14.03 -8.74 2.81
CA GLY A 117 12.65 -8.47 3.15
C GLY A 117 11.87 -7.68 2.08
N LEU A 118 12.54 -6.83 1.28
CA LEU A 118 11.88 -6.03 0.24
C LEU A 118 11.14 -6.88 -0.81
N ARG A 119 11.60 -8.11 -1.05
CA ARG A 119 11.00 -9.03 -2.01
C ARG A 119 10.02 -10.01 -1.37
N THR A 120 10.23 -10.34 -0.09
CA THR A 120 9.48 -11.40 0.61
C THR A 120 8.36 -10.88 1.49
N ASP A 121 8.45 -9.64 1.97
CA ASP A 121 7.47 -9.02 2.85
C ASP A 121 6.93 -7.72 2.22
N PRO A 122 5.72 -7.76 1.62
CA PRO A 122 5.06 -6.59 1.05
C PRO A 122 4.93 -5.41 2.02
N GLY A 123 4.68 -5.68 3.31
CA GLY A 123 4.54 -4.65 4.33
C GLY A 123 5.87 -3.94 4.58
N PHE A 124 6.95 -4.71 4.74
CA PHE A 124 8.29 -4.14 4.85
C PHE A 124 8.69 -3.34 3.59
N ALA A 125 8.37 -3.85 2.40
CA ALA A 125 8.63 -3.16 1.15
C ALA A 125 7.90 -1.82 1.04
N ALA A 126 6.63 -1.75 1.44
CA ALA A 126 5.85 -0.52 1.47
C ALA A 126 6.42 0.52 2.43
N VAL A 127 6.89 0.07 3.59
CA VAL A 127 7.52 0.95 4.59
C VAL A 127 8.83 1.52 4.05
N VAL A 128 9.71 0.69 3.51
CA VAL A 128 10.97 1.16 2.93
C VAL A 128 10.72 2.06 1.73
N PHE A 129 9.71 1.77 0.90
CA PHE A 129 9.30 2.65 -0.20
C PHE A 129 9.01 4.07 0.30
N LEU A 130 8.17 4.22 1.34
CA LEU A 130 7.91 5.53 1.92
C LEU A 130 9.16 6.19 2.52
N LEU A 131 9.91 5.47 3.36
CA LEU A 131 11.08 6.06 4.02
C LEU A 131 12.17 6.46 3.02
N SER A 132 12.29 5.74 1.91
CA SER A 132 13.23 6.04 0.82
C SER A 132 12.76 7.18 -0.10
N SER A 133 11.55 7.70 0.09
CA SER A 133 11.00 8.76 -0.77
C SER A 133 11.57 10.14 -0.53
N ASP A 134 12.25 10.33 0.60
CA ASP A 134 12.97 11.53 0.97
C ASP A 134 14.40 11.18 1.39
N ALA A 135 15.37 11.99 0.97
CA ALA A 135 16.78 11.72 1.21
C ALA A 135 17.13 11.85 2.70
N GLY A 136 16.71 12.93 3.34
CA GLY A 136 17.00 13.20 4.75
C GLY A 136 16.27 12.22 5.67
N LEU A 137 15.04 11.83 5.31
CA LEU A 137 14.32 10.79 6.04
C LEU A 137 15.01 9.43 5.92
N TRP A 138 15.48 9.06 4.72
CA TRP A 138 16.19 7.81 4.51
C TRP A 138 17.52 7.75 5.28
N GLU A 139 18.30 8.82 5.29
CA GLU A 139 19.55 8.90 6.04
C GLU A 139 19.37 8.62 7.53
N GLN A 140 18.26 9.11 8.10
CA GLN A 140 17.89 8.84 9.49
C GLN A 140 17.33 7.43 9.69
N ALA A 141 16.56 6.92 8.72
CA ALA A 141 15.93 5.61 8.82
C ALA A 141 16.92 4.45 8.65
N ALA A 142 17.83 4.55 7.68
CA ALA A 142 18.68 3.44 7.21
C ALA A 142 19.44 2.70 8.33
N PRO A 143 20.04 3.37 9.34
CA PRO A 143 20.72 2.68 10.45
C PRO A 143 19.81 1.79 11.31
N HIS A 144 18.49 2.03 11.25
CA HIS A 144 17.48 1.30 12.04
C HIS A 144 16.73 0.26 11.21
N VAL A 145 17.02 0.14 9.91
CA VAL A 145 16.45 -0.87 9.02
C VAL A 145 17.33 -2.13 9.06
N SER A 146 16.74 -3.25 9.47
CA SER A 146 17.35 -4.58 9.37
C SER A 146 16.89 -5.30 8.10
N GLU A 147 17.39 -6.52 7.88
CA GLU A 147 17.07 -7.32 6.69
C GLU A 147 15.57 -7.46 6.38
N ARG A 148 14.70 -7.41 7.41
CA ARG A 148 13.25 -7.64 7.30
C ARG A 148 12.40 -6.76 8.23
N GLY A 149 12.98 -5.77 8.91
CA GLY A 149 12.24 -4.99 9.90
C GLY A 149 12.87 -3.64 10.19
N ILE A 150 12.18 -2.84 11.00
CA ILE A 150 12.65 -1.51 11.41
C ILE A 150 12.52 -1.40 12.92
N ASP A 151 13.60 -0.95 13.58
CA ASP A 151 13.58 -0.66 15.00
C ASP A 151 13.01 0.74 15.29
N TYR A 152 11.68 0.83 15.33
CA TYR A 152 10.95 2.06 15.68
C TYR A 152 11.15 2.54 17.12
N LYS A 153 11.78 1.76 18.00
CA LYS A 153 12.10 2.22 19.36
C LYS A 153 13.36 3.08 19.38
N ALA A 154 14.32 2.75 18.51
CA ALA A 154 15.54 3.53 18.35
C ALA A 154 15.36 4.65 17.31
N PHE A 155 14.53 4.43 16.29
CA PHE A 155 14.32 5.37 15.20
C PHE A 155 13.44 6.56 15.62
N HIS A 156 14.08 7.72 15.75
CA HIS A 156 13.43 9.00 16.00
C HIS A 156 13.77 9.97 14.87
N VAL A 157 12.74 10.58 14.30
CA VAL A 157 12.90 11.53 13.19
C VAL A 157 13.04 12.93 13.74
N HIS A 158 14.03 13.67 13.24
CA HIS A 158 14.32 15.05 13.62
C HIS A 158 14.63 15.90 12.39
N GLY A 159 14.27 17.19 12.42
CA GLY A 159 14.60 18.14 11.36
C GLY A 159 13.95 17.87 10.00
N VAL A 160 12.89 17.06 9.95
CA VAL A 160 12.09 16.85 8.74
C VAL A 160 11.03 17.92 8.59
N ASP A 161 10.65 18.19 7.34
CA ASP A 161 9.52 19.03 7.00
C ASP A 161 8.18 18.32 7.25
N LEU A 162 7.07 19.02 7.00
CA LEU A 162 5.72 18.49 7.20
C LEU A 162 5.46 17.25 6.35
N ASP A 163 5.91 17.26 5.09
CA ASP A 163 5.82 16.11 4.18
C ASP A 163 6.59 14.91 4.74
N GLY A 164 7.85 15.10 5.12
CA GLY A 164 8.69 14.05 5.70
C GLY A 164 8.11 13.46 6.99
N TYR A 165 7.49 14.29 7.82
CA TYR A 165 6.78 13.83 9.01
C TYR A 165 5.54 13.00 8.67
N ALA A 166 4.73 13.43 7.71
CA ALA A 166 3.56 12.68 7.25
C ALA A 166 3.96 11.33 6.61
N ILE A 167 5.04 11.30 5.82
CA ILE A 167 5.64 10.08 5.25
C ILE A 167 6.06 9.13 6.36
N PHE A 168 6.75 9.64 7.40
CA PHE A 168 7.15 8.84 8.55
C PHE A 168 5.95 8.26 9.30
N CYS A 169 4.91 9.05 9.56
CA CYS A 169 3.70 8.57 10.21
C CYS A 169 3.01 7.46 9.40
N ALA A 170 2.89 7.64 8.07
CA ALA A 170 2.35 6.61 7.17
C ALA A 170 3.19 5.32 7.21
N ALA A 171 4.52 5.44 7.12
CA ALA A 171 5.44 4.31 7.16
C ALA A 171 5.36 3.56 8.50
N LYS A 172 5.34 4.30 9.62
CA LYS A 172 5.24 3.72 10.96
C LYS A 172 3.90 3.03 11.19
N GLU A 173 2.82 3.60 10.69
CA GLU A 173 1.49 2.98 10.73
C GLU A 173 1.46 1.68 9.91
N LEU A 174 2.02 1.68 8.69
CA LEU A 174 2.15 0.48 7.86
C LEU A 174 2.98 -0.61 8.55
N GLY A 175 4.12 -0.24 9.12
CA GLY A 175 5.05 -1.20 9.73
C GLY A 175 4.57 -1.77 11.08
N THR A 176 3.85 -0.98 11.87
CA THR A 176 3.42 -1.41 13.22
C THR A 176 1.95 -1.79 13.32
N GLY A 177 1.14 -1.42 12.32
CA GLY A 177 -0.32 -1.58 12.33
C GLY A 177 -1.05 -0.72 13.38
N LYS A 178 -0.36 0.23 14.01
CA LYS A 178 -0.94 1.18 14.97
C LYS A 178 -1.30 2.48 14.24
N PRO A 179 -2.40 3.15 14.61
CA PRO A 179 -2.80 4.40 13.96
C PRO A 179 -1.83 5.54 14.31
N TYR A 180 -1.28 6.19 13.29
CA TYR A 180 -0.50 7.43 13.39
C TYR A 180 -1.03 8.53 12.46
N LEU A 181 -1.82 8.18 11.43
CA LEU A 181 -2.53 9.08 10.55
C LEU A 181 -4.05 8.88 10.66
N LYS A 182 -4.78 9.97 10.71
CA LYS A 182 -6.24 9.97 10.69
C LYS A 182 -6.75 10.08 9.26
N LEU A 183 -7.91 9.47 8.98
CA LEU A 183 -8.58 9.63 7.69
C LEU A 183 -8.96 11.09 7.40
N SER A 184 -9.22 11.90 8.43
CA SER A 184 -9.46 13.33 8.29
C SER A 184 -8.22 14.07 7.79
N GLU A 185 -7.02 13.68 8.22
CA GLU A 185 -5.75 14.28 7.78
C GLU A 185 -5.45 13.89 6.33
N LEU A 186 -5.70 12.64 5.93
CA LEU A 186 -5.59 12.21 4.54
C LEU A 186 -6.61 12.90 3.62
N GLY A 187 -7.78 13.23 4.16
CA GLY A 187 -8.84 13.95 3.44
C GLY A 187 -8.60 15.46 3.30
N ASP A 188 -7.66 16.02 4.05
CA ASP A 188 -7.33 17.44 4.04
C ASP A 188 -6.17 17.73 3.05
N ALA A 189 -6.46 18.55 2.04
CA ALA A 189 -5.50 18.88 1.00
C ALA A 189 -4.44 19.91 1.44
N GLU A 190 -4.68 20.66 2.51
CA GLU A 190 -3.72 21.61 3.07
C GLU A 190 -2.67 20.89 3.93
N LEU A 191 -3.08 19.85 4.65
CA LEU A 191 -2.18 19.03 5.46
C LEU A 191 -1.38 18.03 4.62
N ILE A 192 -2.04 17.36 3.68
CA ILE A 192 -1.42 16.34 2.83
C ILE A 192 -1.78 16.71 1.41
N HIS A 193 -0.84 17.18 0.60
CA HIS A 193 -1.14 17.55 -0.78
C HIS A 193 -1.30 16.31 -1.70
N ASP A 194 -1.84 16.49 -2.91
CA ASP A 194 -2.27 15.37 -3.78
C ASP A 194 -1.13 14.40 -4.15
N GLY A 195 0.07 14.93 -4.39
CA GLY A 195 1.25 14.12 -4.70
C GLY A 195 1.70 13.25 -3.52
N LEU A 196 1.66 13.79 -2.30
CA LEU A 196 1.98 13.04 -1.08
C LEU A 196 0.89 12.00 -0.78
N LEU A 197 -0.37 12.34 -0.98
CA LEU A 197 -1.47 11.40 -0.83
C LEU A 197 -1.32 10.20 -1.79
N LEU A 198 -0.99 10.47 -3.06
CA LEU A 198 -0.70 9.42 -4.03
C LEU A 198 0.44 8.52 -3.59
N LEU A 199 1.55 9.09 -3.11
CA LEU A 199 2.69 8.34 -2.58
C LEU A 199 2.27 7.39 -1.44
N ILE A 200 1.44 7.86 -0.51
CA ILE A 200 0.87 7.04 0.56
C ILE A 200 -0.02 5.94 -0.01
N LEU A 201 -0.89 6.22 -0.97
CA LEU A 201 -1.72 5.21 -1.62
C LEU A 201 -0.89 4.13 -2.32
N HIS A 202 0.20 4.50 -3.01
CA HIS A 202 1.13 3.53 -3.61
C HIS A 202 1.70 2.59 -2.55
N SER A 203 2.15 3.13 -1.43
CA SER A 203 2.68 2.30 -0.34
C SER A 203 1.64 1.35 0.23
N ILE A 204 0.37 1.78 0.39
CA ILE A 204 -0.72 0.90 0.84
C ILE A 204 -0.94 -0.25 -0.14
N LEU A 205 -0.93 0.05 -1.45
CA LEU A 205 -1.07 -0.98 -2.47
C LEU A 205 0.13 -1.94 -2.49
N ILE A 206 1.37 -1.43 -2.35
CA ILE A 206 2.56 -2.27 -2.22
C ILE A 206 2.42 -3.17 -1.00
N SER A 207 1.91 -2.65 0.13
CA SER A 207 1.72 -3.44 1.36
C SER A 207 0.72 -4.58 1.19
N ARG A 208 -0.25 -4.43 0.26
CA ARG A 208 -1.32 -5.41 0.04
C ARG A 208 -0.99 -6.41 -1.07
N HIS A 209 -0.28 -5.96 -2.10
CA HIS A 209 -0.10 -6.70 -3.35
C HIS A 209 1.37 -6.99 -3.67
N GLY A 210 2.30 -6.43 -2.90
CA GLY A 210 3.73 -6.52 -3.12
C GLY A 210 4.25 -5.50 -4.11
N ILE A 211 5.57 -5.48 -4.26
CA ILE A 211 6.28 -4.57 -5.17
C ILE A 211 5.95 -4.83 -6.65
N GLY A 212 5.41 -6.00 -7.03
CA GLY A 212 5.07 -6.32 -8.41
C GLY A 212 4.15 -5.29 -9.10
N ILE A 213 3.39 -4.49 -8.35
CA ILE A 213 2.53 -3.44 -8.90
C ILE A 213 3.30 -2.21 -9.41
N ILE A 214 4.52 -1.98 -8.91
CA ILE A 214 5.40 -0.90 -9.34
C ILE A 214 6.49 -1.39 -10.30
N TYR A 215 6.64 -2.71 -10.45
CA TYR A 215 7.53 -3.36 -11.40
C TYR A 215 6.76 -3.70 -12.68
N GLY A 216 7.05 -3.00 -13.78
CA GLY A 216 7.16 -3.71 -15.05
C GLY A 216 8.49 -4.47 -15.01
N GLU A 217 8.55 -5.71 -15.47
CA GLU A 217 9.74 -6.60 -15.38
C GLU A 217 11.03 -6.11 -16.09
N GLU A 218 11.15 -4.84 -16.41
CA GLU A 218 12.38 -4.27 -16.94
C GLU A 218 13.19 -3.66 -15.82
N GLU A 219 14.09 -4.44 -15.22
CA GLU A 219 15.39 -3.95 -14.69
C GLU A 219 16.28 -5.09 -14.11
N GLU A 220 16.29 -6.27 -14.77
CA GLU A 220 17.32 -7.30 -14.53
C GLU A 220 18.60 -7.09 -15.35
N THR A 221 18.75 -5.96 -16.05
CA THR A 221 20.00 -5.62 -16.73
C THR A 221 20.79 -4.58 -15.94
N CYS A 222 21.73 -5.08 -15.15
CA CYS A 222 23.09 -4.55 -14.99
C CYS A 222 24.00 -5.71 -14.56
#